data_AF-A0A952Q015-F1
#
_entry.id   AF-A0A952Q015-F1
#
_cell.length_a   1.000
_cell.length_b   1.000
_cell.length_c   1.000
_cell.angle_alpha   90.00
_cell.angle_beta   90.00
_cell.angle_gamma   90.00
#
_symmetry.space_group_name_H-M   'P 1'
#
loop_
_entity.id
_entity.type
_entity.pdbx_description
1 polymer ?
#
loop_
_entity_poly.entity_id
_entity_poly.type
_entity_poly.pdbx_seq_one_letter_code
_entity_poly.pdbx_strand_id
1 'polypeptide(L)'
;MSFFRDYYGRASERFRVADPIVRIMAIAGLILAMSIAVPRFLPWVGSGVNCEQLPVANIGGNNQSWLAVQQAQSGASANSLLIEIVAGSQTIAVGEQLTIYVRFINDSMAPISLFLPRQPAIFRYNNEEIGVLIFLQNTQTGQQVGEFANTNPPVTPRQQYAADEVYSLQPRQRCTVRVDISPQRLQTAGAGQGQYRLVVVYRNTGRGALSPVTNQLTPTPVFADQGVWTGQSRSNELLINIGVQSGP
;
A
#
# COMPACT_ATOMS: atom_id res chain seq x y z
N MET A 1 -30.38 -29.94 -31.45
CA MET A 1 -30.01 -28.82 -30.55
C MET A 1 -31.23 -28.43 -29.70
N SER A 2 -31.46 -29.10 -28.56
CA SER A 2 -32.63 -28.75 -27.69
C SER A 2 -32.43 -29.09 -26.20
N PHE A 3 -31.22 -29.45 -25.75
CA PHE A 3 -31.02 -30.00 -24.39
C PHE A 3 -30.61 -28.98 -23.31
N PHE A 4 -30.38 -27.71 -23.66
CA PHE A 4 -29.92 -26.69 -22.70
C PHE A 4 -31.00 -25.72 -22.20
N ARG A 5 -32.24 -25.80 -22.69
CA ARG A 5 -33.30 -24.83 -22.34
C ARG A 5 -34.06 -25.18 -21.05
N ASP A 6 -34.07 -26.45 -20.64
CA ASP A 6 -34.90 -26.90 -19.52
C ASP A 6 -34.24 -26.83 -18.13
N TYR A 7 -32.92 -26.63 -18.05
CA TYR A 7 -32.23 -26.62 -16.75
C TYR A 7 -32.44 -25.32 -15.95
N TYR A 8 -32.67 -24.19 -16.61
CA TYR A 8 -32.89 -22.91 -15.94
C TYR A 8 -34.32 -22.73 -15.41
N GLY A 9 -35.30 -23.46 -15.96
CA GLY A 9 -36.70 -23.37 -15.53
C GLY A 9 -36.96 -23.97 -14.14
N ARG A 10 -36.35 -25.13 -13.83
CA ARG A 10 -36.62 -25.83 -12.56
C ARG A 10 -35.96 -25.22 -11.33
N ALA A 11 -34.85 -24.48 -11.50
CA ALA A 11 -34.20 -23.79 -10.39
C ALA A 11 -35.05 -22.61 -9.90
N SER A 12 -35.65 -21.83 -10.81
CA SER A 12 -36.44 -20.64 -10.46
C SER A 12 -37.80 -20.96 -9.82
N GLU A 13 -38.41 -22.11 -10.15
CA GLU A 13 -39.67 -22.53 -9.52
C GLU A 13 -39.51 -22.96 -8.06
N ARG A 14 -38.38 -23.58 -7.68
CA ARG A 14 -38.12 -23.95 -6.26
C ARG A 14 -37.91 -22.72 -5.38
N PHE A 15 -37.40 -21.62 -5.93
CA PHE A 15 -37.31 -20.37 -5.18
C PHE A 15 -38.68 -19.72 -4.97
N ARG A 16 -39.69 -19.96 -5.82
CA ARG A 16 -41.03 -19.37 -5.68
C ARG A 16 -41.85 -19.95 -4.52
N VAL A 17 -41.58 -21.19 -4.09
CA VAL A 17 -42.29 -21.88 -3.00
C VAL A 17 -41.50 -21.92 -1.69
N ALA A 18 -40.21 -21.51 -1.70
CA ALA A 18 -39.41 -21.43 -0.50
C ALA A 18 -39.92 -20.33 0.46
N ASP A 19 -40.16 -20.74 1.70
CA ASP A 19 -40.46 -19.89 2.87
C ASP A 19 -39.58 -18.63 2.87
N PRO A 20 -40.12 -17.42 3.14
CA PRO A 20 -39.34 -16.18 3.19
C PRO A 20 -38.08 -16.29 4.07
N ILE A 21 -38.10 -17.10 5.13
CA ILE A 21 -36.95 -17.34 6.00
C ILE A 21 -35.83 -18.07 5.26
N VAL A 22 -36.15 -19.08 4.45
CA VAL A 22 -35.17 -19.85 3.66
C VAL A 22 -34.53 -18.98 2.58
N ARG A 23 -35.31 -18.04 1.99
CA ARG A 23 -34.76 -17.07 1.04
C ARG A 23 -33.78 -16.10 1.70
N ILE A 24 -34.12 -15.58 2.89
CA ILE A 24 -33.24 -14.68 3.64
C ILE A 24 -31.94 -15.41 4.01
N MET A 25 -32.03 -16.64 4.51
CA MET A 25 -30.86 -17.49 4.83
C MET A 25 -29.97 -17.73 3.59
N ALA A 26 -30.57 -18.06 2.45
CA ALA A 26 -29.83 -18.29 1.20
C ALA A 26 -29.14 -17.01 0.69
N ILE A 27 -29.81 -15.86 0.76
CA ILE A 27 -29.22 -14.57 0.38
C ILE A 27 -28.08 -14.19 1.34
N ALA A 28 -28.28 -14.32 2.65
CA ALA A 28 -27.25 -14.04 3.64
C ALA A 28 -26.02 -14.94 3.46
N GLY A 29 -26.24 -16.24 3.21
CA GLY A 29 -25.16 -17.18 2.90
C GLY A 29 -24.41 -16.84 1.61
N LEU A 30 -25.11 -16.37 0.57
CA LEU A 30 -24.51 -15.96 -0.69
C LEU A 30 -23.70 -14.66 -0.54
N ILE A 31 -24.20 -13.69 0.24
CA ILE A 31 -23.46 -12.46 0.57
C ILE A 31 -22.19 -12.80 1.36
N LEU A 32 -22.27 -13.69 2.34
CA LEU A 32 -21.12 -14.14 3.12
C LEU A 32 -20.11 -14.90 2.25
N ALA A 33 -20.57 -15.78 1.37
CA ALA A 33 -19.71 -16.50 0.45
C ALA A 33 -19.00 -15.53 -0.52
N MET A 34 -19.72 -14.54 -1.05
CA MET A 34 -19.12 -13.49 -1.87
C MET A 34 -18.11 -12.64 -1.11
N SER A 35 -18.39 -12.23 0.15
CA SER A 35 -17.45 -11.41 0.91
C SER A 35 -16.13 -12.11 1.20
N ILE A 36 -16.13 -13.45 1.29
CA ILE A 36 -14.91 -14.26 1.47
C ILE A 36 -14.21 -14.54 0.13
N ALA A 37 -14.96 -14.81 -0.95
CA ALA A 37 -14.40 -15.23 -2.23
C ALA A 37 -13.92 -14.07 -3.11
N VAL A 38 -14.64 -12.95 -3.12
CA VAL A 38 -14.36 -11.79 -4.00
C VAL A 38 -12.95 -11.21 -3.80
N PRO A 39 -12.41 -11.05 -2.58
CA PRO A 39 -11.06 -10.50 -2.37
C PRO A 39 -9.95 -11.34 -3.01
N ARG A 40 -10.19 -12.63 -3.28
CA ARG A 40 -9.20 -13.54 -3.89
C ARG A 40 -9.12 -13.41 -5.41
N PHE A 41 -10.26 -13.14 -6.07
CA PHE A 41 -10.33 -13.03 -7.52
C PHE A 41 -10.14 -11.60 -8.02
N LEU A 42 -10.44 -10.63 -7.16
CA LEU A 42 -10.37 -9.21 -7.46
C LEU A 42 -9.47 -8.56 -6.40
N PRO A 43 -8.12 -8.60 -6.58
CA PRO A 43 -7.17 -8.07 -5.59
C PRO A 43 -7.37 -6.57 -5.32
N TRP A 44 -7.83 -5.81 -6.31
CA TRP A 44 -8.27 -4.41 -6.17
C TRP A 44 -9.41 -4.18 -5.15
N VAL A 45 -10.34 -5.13 -4.98
CA VAL A 45 -11.46 -5.01 -4.01
C VAL A 45 -10.96 -5.28 -2.57
N GLY A 46 -9.89 -6.06 -2.42
CA GLY A 46 -9.19 -6.25 -1.14
C GLY A 46 -8.14 -5.18 -0.80
N SER A 47 -7.95 -4.18 -1.67
CA SER A 47 -6.87 -3.20 -1.57
C SER A 47 -7.18 -2.05 -0.60
N GLY A 48 -8.41 -1.93 -0.09
CA GLY A 48 -8.80 -0.80 0.77
C GLY A 48 -8.86 0.52 -0.01
N VAL A 49 -8.99 1.64 0.72
CA VAL A 49 -9.06 2.99 0.12
C VAL A 49 -7.69 3.45 -0.38
N ASN A 50 -7.65 4.30 -1.41
CA ASN A 50 -6.40 4.93 -1.82
C ASN A 50 -5.89 5.80 -0.66
N CYS A 51 -4.61 5.74 -0.32
CA CYS A 51 -4.04 6.56 0.74
C CYS A 51 -4.25 8.06 0.49
N GLU A 52 -4.28 8.52 -0.76
CA GLU A 52 -4.55 9.92 -1.12
C GLU A 52 -5.99 10.36 -0.85
N GLN A 53 -6.91 9.41 -0.67
CA GLN A 53 -8.31 9.67 -0.33
C GLN A 53 -8.56 9.69 1.18
N LEU A 54 -7.54 9.39 1.98
CA LEU A 54 -7.64 9.49 3.43
C LEU A 54 -7.80 10.95 3.86
N PRO A 55 -8.41 11.18 5.04
CA PRO A 55 -8.45 12.52 5.61
C PRO A 55 -7.02 13.03 5.81
N VAL A 56 -6.80 14.27 5.36
CA VAL A 56 -5.60 15.03 5.67
C VAL A 56 -5.43 15.12 7.19
N ALA A 57 -4.20 14.97 7.68
CA ALA A 57 -3.95 15.09 9.11
C ALA A 57 -4.29 16.50 9.61
N ASN A 58 -5.13 16.60 10.64
CA ASN A 58 -5.54 17.89 11.22
C ASN A 58 -4.32 18.70 11.69
N ILE A 59 -4.39 20.03 11.52
CA ILE A 59 -3.34 21.05 11.69
C ILE A 59 -2.71 21.10 13.12
N GLY A 60 -3.21 20.32 14.07
CA GLY A 60 -2.61 20.12 15.41
C GLY A 60 -1.78 18.85 15.59
N GLY A 61 -1.66 18.00 14.55
CA GLY A 61 -0.71 16.88 14.48
C GLY A 61 -0.79 15.85 15.59
N ASN A 62 -1.93 15.72 16.27
CA ASN A 62 -2.03 14.88 17.44
C ASN A 62 -3.29 14.00 17.41
N ASN A 63 -3.08 12.73 17.07
CA ASN A 63 -4.00 11.66 17.42
C ASN A 63 -3.23 10.41 17.90
N GLN A 64 -1.93 10.51 18.21
CA GLN A 64 -1.23 9.39 18.84
C GLN A 64 -1.72 9.34 20.30
N SER A 65 -2.68 8.46 20.59
CA SER A 65 -3.16 8.28 21.96
C SER A 65 -1.97 7.95 22.87
N TRP A 66 -1.98 8.42 24.12
CA TRP A 66 -0.98 8.06 25.15
C TRP A 66 -0.72 6.54 25.24
N LEU A 67 -1.74 5.72 24.93
CA LEU A 67 -1.62 4.27 24.86
C LEU A 67 -0.67 3.78 23.76
N ALA A 68 -0.64 4.43 22.59
CA ALA A 68 0.30 4.10 21.53
C ALA A 68 1.75 4.50 21.87
N VAL A 69 1.92 5.59 22.62
CA VAL A 69 3.22 6.01 23.16
C VAL A 69 3.76 4.96 24.15
N GLN A 70 2.91 4.51 25.06
CA GLN A 70 3.25 3.47 26.02
C GLN A 70 3.56 2.13 25.33
N GLN A 71 2.82 1.81 24.27
CA GLN A 71 3.06 0.61 23.46
C GLN A 71 4.41 0.68 22.73
N ALA A 72 4.75 1.81 22.10
CA ALA A 72 6.05 2.03 21.45
C ALA A 72 7.22 1.97 22.44
N GLN A 73 7.04 2.46 23.67
CA GLN A 73 8.04 2.38 24.75
C GLN A 73 8.18 0.99 25.35
N SER A 74 7.11 0.19 25.35
CA SER A 74 7.10 -1.18 25.91
C SER A 74 7.73 -2.26 25.02
N GLY A 75 8.25 -1.89 23.84
CA GLY A 75 8.82 -2.84 22.87
C GLY A 75 7.78 -3.72 22.17
N ALA A 76 6.49 -3.56 22.48
CA ALA A 76 5.39 -4.26 21.83
C ALA A 76 5.08 -3.63 20.46
N SER A 77 5.87 -4.06 19.46
CA SER A 77 5.91 -3.61 18.07
C SER A 77 6.71 -2.31 17.85
N ALA A 78 7.99 -2.49 17.52
CA ALA A 78 8.82 -1.43 16.94
C ALA A 78 8.29 -0.95 15.56
N ASN A 79 7.35 -1.68 14.96
CA ASN A 79 6.72 -1.38 13.67
C ASN A 79 5.20 -1.30 13.82
N SER A 80 4.70 -0.18 14.32
CA SER A 80 3.25 0.16 14.34
C SER A 80 2.63 0.25 12.95
N LEU A 81 3.48 0.43 11.94
CA LEU A 81 3.13 0.49 10.52
C LEU A 81 3.68 -0.75 9.82
N LEU A 82 2.78 -1.57 9.28
CA LEU A 82 3.14 -2.69 8.42
C LEU A 82 2.94 -2.29 6.96
N ILE A 83 3.78 -2.81 6.09
CA ILE A 83 3.66 -2.64 4.64
C ILE A 83 3.50 -4.02 4.03
N GLU A 84 2.63 -4.11 3.03
CA GLU A 84 2.53 -5.28 2.18
C GLU A 84 2.55 -4.86 0.72
N ILE A 85 3.11 -5.73 -0.11
CA ILE A 85 3.14 -5.52 -1.56
C ILE A 85 2.31 -6.59 -2.27
N VAL A 86 1.54 -6.12 -3.24
CA VAL A 86 0.78 -6.95 -4.16
C VAL A 86 1.10 -6.46 -5.57
N ALA A 87 1.68 -7.30 -6.42
CA ALA A 87 1.84 -6.92 -7.83
C ALA A 87 0.52 -7.07 -8.59
N GLY A 88 0.28 -6.20 -9.56
CA GLY A 88 -0.84 -6.37 -10.50
C GLY A 88 -0.68 -7.64 -11.34
N SER A 89 0.55 -7.97 -11.73
CA SER A 89 0.93 -9.25 -12.33
C SER A 89 2.29 -9.69 -11.80
N GLN A 90 2.46 -10.99 -11.55
CA GLN A 90 3.77 -11.57 -11.20
C GLN A 90 4.64 -11.81 -12.45
N THR A 91 4.02 -11.88 -13.62
CA THR A 91 4.74 -12.05 -14.90
C THR A 91 4.42 -10.86 -15.79
N ILE A 92 5.43 -10.09 -16.14
CA ILE A 92 5.31 -8.94 -17.04
C ILE A 92 6.11 -9.18 -18.31
N ALA A 93 5.58 -8.71 -19.44
CA ALA A 93 6.30 -8.77 -20.69
C ALA A 93 7.47 -7.77 -20.68
N VAL A 94 8.54 -8.06 -21.44
CA VAL A 94 9.56 -7.04 -21.71
C VAL A 94 8.92 -5.86 -22.43
N GLY A 95 9.13 -4.65 -21.91
CA GLY A 95 8.51 -3.44 -22.45
C GLY A 95 7.13 -3.13 -21.85
N GLU A 96 6.64 -3.94 -20.91
CA GLU A 96 5.43 -3.67 -20.15
C GLU A 96 5.73 -2.90 -18.85
N GLN A 97 4.73 -2.16 -18.37
CA GLN A 97 4.79 -1.42 -17.13
C GLN A 97 4.68 -2.36 -15.93
N LEU A 98 5.50 -2.16 -14.89
CA LEU A 98 5.35 -2.85 -13.62
C LEU A 98 4.43 -2.04 -12.70
N THR A 99 3.23 -2.55 -12.46
CA THR A 99 2.27 -1.99 -11.50
C THR A 99 2.34 -2.76 -10.18
N ILE A 100 2.60 -2.04 -9.10
CA ILE A 100 2.68 -2.56 -7.73
C ILE A 100 1.69 -1.80 -6.86
N TYR A 101 0.98 -2.52 -6.01
CA TYR A 101 0.12 -1.97 -4.98
C TYR A 101 0.82 -2.09 -3.64
N VAL A 102 1.12 -0.95 -3.02
CA VAL A 102 1.77 -0.86 -1.71
C VAL A 102 0.70 -0.58 -0.68
N ARG A 103 0.43 -1.56 0.18
CA ARG A 103 -0.59 -1.49 1.22
C ARG A 103 0.05 -1.09 2.55
N PHE A 104 -0.38 0.03 3.10
CA PHE A 104 -0.05 0.48 4.45
C PHE A 104 -1.10 -0.01 5.43
N ILE A 105 -0.67 -0.62 6.53
CA ILE A 105 -1.54 -1.18 7.55
C ILE A 105 -1.11 -0.59 8.90
N ASN A 106 -2.02 0.12 9.54
CA ASN A 106 -1.80 0.59 10.91
C ASN A 106 -2.15 -0.53 11.88
N ASP A 107 -1.15 -1.23 12.41
CA ASP A 107 -1.36 -2.28 13.39
C ASP A 107 -1.43 -1.77 14.84
N SER A 108 -1.31 -0.46 15.03
CA SER A 108 -1.42 0.16 16.34
C SER A 108 -2.86 0.44 16.75
N MET A 109 -3.03 0.82 18.02
CA MET A 109 -4.30 1.26 18.59
C MET A 109 -4.54 2.76 18.45
N ALA A 110 -3.61 3.51 17.83
CA ALA A 110 -3.76 4.95 17.59
C ALA A 110 -3.64 5.32 16.10
N PRO A 111 -4.25 6.42 15.67
CA PRO A 111 -3.99 6.99 14.35
C PRO A 111 -2.49 7.25 14.08
N ILE A 112 -2.08 6.98 12.85
CA ILE A 112 -0.73 7.24 12.33
C ILE A 112 -0.83 8.30 11.25
N SER A 113 -0.02 9.35 11.34
CA SER A 113 0.14 10.35 10.28
C SER A 113 1.22 9.88 9.30
N LEU A 114 0.84 9.58 8.06
CA LEU A 114 1.73 9.12 7.00
C LEU A 114 2.11 10.28 6.09
N PHE A 115 3.41 10.45 5.85
CA PHE A 115 3.90 11.36 4.81
C PHE A 115 4.04 10.61 3.49
N LEU A 116 3.25 11.02 2.51
CA LEU A 116 3.27 10.49 1.15
C LEU A 116 3.48 11.67 0.20
N PRO A 117 4.73 11.94 -0.22
CA PRO A 117 5.00 13.03 -1.15
C PRO A 117 4.31 12.75 -2.49
N ARG A 118 3.87 13.81 -3.18
CA ARG A 118 3.28 13.70 -4.54
C ARG A 118 4.28 13.25 -5.62
N GLN A 119 5.54 13.09 -5.26
CA GLN A 119 6.60 12.63 -6.15
C GLN A 119 6.44 11.13 -6.43
N PRO A 120 6.82 10.67 -7.63
CA PRO A 120 6.77 9.24 -7.94
C PRO A 120 7.63 8.45 -6.95
N ALA A 121 7.25 7.20 -6.69
CA ALA A 121 8.04 6.30 -5.85
C ALA A 121 9.46 6.17 -6.40
N ILE A 122 10.41 6.16 -5.45
CA ILE A 122 11.83 6.14 -5.76
C ILE A 122 12.23 4.70 -6.07
N PHE A 123 12.71 4.47 -7.29
CA PHE A 123 13.08 3.13 -7.77
C PHE A 123 14.54 2.84 -7.48
N ARG A 124 14.96 3.05 -6.24
CA ARG A 124 16.29 2.72 -5.74
C ARG A 124 16.21 2.62 -4.22
N TYR A 125 17.14 1.87 -3.64
CA TYR A 125 17.24 1.73 -2.20
C TYR A 125 18.70 1.83 -1.78
N ASN A 126 19.00 2.88 -1.02
CA ASN A 126 20.34 3.21 -0.52
C ASN A 126 20.39 3.43 1.01
N ASN A 127 19.31 3.11 1.74
CA ASN A 127 19.13 3.40 3.17
C ASN A 127 19.12 4.89 3.58
N GLU A 128 19.32 5.82 2.66
CA GLU A 128 19.43 7.26 2.98
C GLU A 128 18.14 8.02 2.69
N GLU A 129 17.39 7.56 1.69
CA GLU A 129 16.23 8.28 1.16
C GLU A 129 14.95 8.11 1.97
N ILE A 130 14.05 9.07 1.81
CA ILE A 130 12.75 9.15 2.49
C ILE A 130 11.65 8.89 1.48
N GLY A 131 10.56 8.27 1.94
CA GLY A 131 9.38 7.97 1.15
C GLY A 131 9.24 6.48 0.87
N VAL A 132 8.58 6.16 -0.24
CA VAL A 132 8.37 4.79 -0.73
C VAL A 132 9.51 4.44 -1.66
N LEU A 133 10.39 3.55 -1.18
CA LEU A 133 11.58 3.07 -1.86
C LEU A 133 11.33 1.68 -2.39
N ILE A 134 11.74 1.42 -3.62
CA ILE A 134 11.58 0.12 -4.26
C ILE A 134 12.95 -0.51 -4.43
N PHE A 135 13.11 -1.69 -3.86
CA PHE A 135 14.27 -2.53 -4.02
C PHE A 135 13.95 -3.66 -5.00
N LEU A 136 14.71 -3.72 -6.09
CA LEU A 136 14.62 -4.79 -7.06
C LEU A 136 15.99 -5.47 -7.19
N GLN A 137 16.01 -6.80 -7.13
CA GLN A 137 17.24 -7.58 -7.21
C GLN A 137 17.05 -8.77 -8.14
N ASN A 138 17.97 -8.95 -9.09
CA ASN A 138 17.98 -10.14 -9.93
C ASN A 138 18.30 -11.37 -9.07
N THR A 139 17.45 -12.40 -9.13
CA THR A 139 17.57 -13.59 -8.29
C THR A 139 18.71 -14.53 -8.70
N GLN A 140 19.13 -14.49 -9.97
CA GLN A 140 20.19 -15.34 -10.50
C GLN A 140 21.57 -14.71 -10.29
N THR A 141 21.71 -13.42 -10.56
CA THR A 141 22.99 -12.71 -10.47
C THR A 141 23.21 -12.02 -9.12
N GLY A 142 22.15 -11.85 -8.32
CA GLY A 142 22.17 -11.07 -7.08
C GLY A 142 22.31 -9.56 -7.31
N GLN A 143 22.35 -9.10 -8.56
CA GLN A 143 22.53 -7.69 -8.91
C GLN A 143 21.31 -6.87 -8.48
N GLN A 144 21.56 -5.81 -7.70
CA GLN A 144 20.53 -4.81 -7.41
C GLN A 144 20.31 -3.94 -8.65
N VAL A 145 19.04 -3.78 -8.99
CA VAL A 145 18.56 -2.94 -10.10
C VAL A 145 17.86 -1.74 -9.49
N GLY A 146 18.14 -0.56 -10.03
CA GLY A 146 17.55 0.67 -9.56
C GLY A 146 17.96 1.85 -10.43
N GLU A 147 17.23 2.94 -10.31
CA GLU A 147 17.52 4.17 -11.00
C GLU A 147 18.75 4.88 -10.43
N PHE A 148 19.41 5.67 -11.27
CA PHE A 148 20.54 6.49 -10.85
C PHE A 148 20.08 7.61 -9.91
N ALA A 149 20.98 8.09 -9.05
CA ALA A 149 20.68 9.12 -8.04
C ALA A 149 20.10 10.42 -8.64
N ASN A 150 20.42 10.71 -9.91
CA ASN A 150 19.95 11.91 -10.63
C ASN A 150 18.61 11.73 -11.36
N THR A 151 18.02 10.53 -11.40
CA THR A 151 16.77 10.27 -12.13
C THR A 151 15.56 10.90 -11.43
N ASN A 152 15.48 10.74 -10.11
CA ASN A 152 14.54 11.45 -9.24
C ASN A 152 15.33 12.16 -8.13
N PRO A 153 15.05 13.43 -7.81
CA PRO A 153 15.68 14.08 -6.68
C PRO A 153 15.27 13.36 -5.38
N PRO A 154 16.19 13.15 -4.42
CA PRO A 154 15.84 12.58 -3.14
C PRO A 154 14.85 13.48 -2.39
N VAL A 155 13.87 12.88 -1.72
CA VAL A 155 12.97 13.61 -0.84
C VAL A 155 13.77 14.04 0.39
N THR A 156 13.95 15.35 0.56
CA THR A 156 14.64 15.88 1.73
C THR A 156 13.74 15.83 2.97
N PRO A 157 14.29 15.51 4.15
CA PRO A 157 13.54 15.62 5.40
C PRO A 157 13.07 17.06 5.58
N ARG A 158 11.78 17.24 5.86
CA ARG A 158 11.17 18.57 5.99
C ARG A 158 10.90 18.89 7.45
N GLN A 159 11.17 20.13 7.83
CA GLN A 159 10.73 20.67 9.12
C GLN A 159 9.21 20.92 9.12
N GLN A 160 8.63 21.17 7.95
CA GLN A 160 7.19 21.39 7.76
C GLN A 160 6.69 20.57 6.58
N TYR A 161 5.57 19.87 6.78
CA TYR A 161 4.90 19.13 5.74
C TYR A 161 3.69 19.89 5.22
N ALA A 162 3.49 19.84 3.90
CA ALA A 162 2.29 20.36 3.29
C ALA A 162 1.10 19.47 3.69
N ALA A 163 -0.05 20.08 3.97
CA ALA A 163 -1.21 19.35 4.50
C ALA A 163 -1.68 18.25 3.53
N ASP A 164 -1.57 18.50 2.23
CA ASP A 164 -1.89 17.58 1.14
C ASP A 164 -0.85 16.48 0.86
N GLU A 165 0.21 16.41 1.66
CA GLU A 165 1.20 15.32 1.63
C GLU A 165 1.16 14.47 2.91
N VAL A 166 0.27 14.81 3.86
CA VAL A 166 0.14 14.10 5.14
C VAL A 166 -1.27 13.57 5.34
N TYR A 167 -1.37 12.26 5.42
CA TYR A 167 -2.63 11.52 5.49
C TYR A 167 -2.75 10.80 6.83
N SER A 168 -3.95 10.81 7.41
CA SER A 168 -4.21 10.13 8.68
C SER A 168 -4.76 8.73 8.46
N LEU A 169 -3.98 7.72 8.86
CA LEU A 169 -4.36 6.31 8.87
C LEU A 169 -4.88 5.91 10.26
N GLN A 170 -6.18 5.65 10.38
CA GLN A 170 -6.84 5.31 11.64
C GLN A 170 -6.37 3.94 12.19
N PRO A 171 -6.60 3.61 13.48
CA PRO A 171 -6.22 2.34 14.07
C PRO A 171 -6.80 1.18 13.27
N ARG A 172 -5.98 0.15 12.99
CA ARG A 172 -6.36 -1.04 12.22
C ARG A 172 -6.85 -0.75 10.80
N GLN A 173 -6.73 0.49 10.32
CA GLN A 173 -7.08 0.87 8.97
C GLN A 173 -5.97 0.46 8.00
N ARG A 174 -6.37 0.23 6.75
CA ARG A 174 -5.49 -0.04 5.63
C ARG A 174 -5.72 0.99 4.53
N CYS A 175 -4.66 1.40 3.87
CA CYS A 175 -4.74 2.16 2.64
C CYS A 175 -3.72 1.64 1.62
N THR A 176 -3.96 1.90 0.34
CA THR A 176 -3.08 1.44 -0.73
C THR A 176 -2.61 2.60 -1.59
N VAL A 177 -1.34 2.56 -1.97
CA VAL A 177 -0.74 3.42 -3.00
C VAL A 177 -0.46 2.56 -4.22
N ARG A 178 -0.91 3.03 -5.38
CA ARG A 178 -0.55 2.43 -6.67
C ARG A 178 0.78 3.03 -7.13
N VAL A 179 1.75 2.16 -7.36
CA VAL A 179 3.07 2.53 -7.85
C VAL A 179 3.28 1.92 -9.22
N ASP A 180 3.58 2.79 -10.17
CA ASP A 180 3.65 2.47 -11.58
C ASP A 180 5.06 2.77 -12.08
N ILE A 181 5.82 1.73 -12.43
CA ILE A 181 7.19 1.86 -12.95
C ILE A 181 7.16 1.66 -14.45
N SER A 182 7.45 2.72 -15.20
CA SER A 182 7.41 2.68 -16.66
C SER A 182 8.44 1.70 -17.24
N PRO A 183 8.16 1.13 -18.43
CA PRO A 183 9.11 0.25 -19.12
C PRO A 183 10.48 0.91 -19.33
N GLN A 184 10.49 2.21 -19.63
CA GLN A 184 11.72 2.98 -19.85
C GLN A 184 12.54 3.12 -18.57
N ARG A 185 11.90 3.32 -17.40
CA ARG A 185 12.59 3.35 -16.10
C ARG A 185 13.18 1.99 -15.76
N LEU A 186 12.44 0.90 -15.99
CA LEU A 186 12.93 -0.47 -15.80
C LEU A 186 14.16 -0.74 -16.67
N GLN A 187 14.09 -0.41 -17.97
CA GLN A 187 15.20 -0.59 -18.91
C GLN A 187 16.42 0.24 -18.54
N THR A 188 16.23 1.51 -18.17
CA THR A 188 17.32 2.43 -17.80
C THR A 188 18.02 1.99 -16.52
N ALA A 189 17.28 1.41 -15.58
CA ALA A 189 17.82 0.81 -14.36
C ALA A 189 18.60 -0.49 -14.61
N GLY A 190 18.56 -1.05 -15.82
CA GLY A 190 19.17 -2.32 -16.16
C GLY A 190 18.30 -3.55 -15.87
N ALA A 191 16.99 -3.38 -15.70
CA ALA A 191 16.06 -4.51 -15.59
C ALA A 191 15.87 -5.18 -16.96
N GLY A 192 16.61 -6.26 -17.20
CA GLY A 192 16.45 -7.14 -18.37
C GLY A 192 15.47 -8.29 -18.11
N GLN A 193 15.47 -9.27 -19.02
CA GLN A 193 14.73 -10.52 -18.81
C GLN A 193 15.29 -11.31 -17.61
N GLY A 194 14.40 -11.93 -16.83
CA GLY A 194 14.76 -12.77 -15.70
C GLY A 194 13.79 -12.66 -14.53
N GLN A 195 14.09 -13.42 -13.48
CA GLN A 195 13.33 -13.39 -12.24
C GLN A 195 13.97 -12.40 -11.25
N TYR A 196 13.15 -11.53 -10.67
CA TYR A 196 13.56 -10.52 -9.71
C TYR A 196 12.83 -10.66 -8.38
N ARG A 197 13.55 -10.38 -7.30
CA ARG A 197 13.02 -10.15 -5.97
C ARG A 197 12.65 -8.68 -5.83
N LEU A 198 11.40 -8.41 -5.54
CA LEU A 198 10.84 -7.09 -5.29
C LEU A 198 10.54 -6.94 -3.79
N VAL A 199 11.00 -5.83 -3.22
CA VAL A 199 10.70 -5.40 -1.86
C VAL A 199 10.43 -3.91 -1.86
N VAL A 200 9.45 -3.46 -1.09
CA VAL A 200 9.20 -2.03 -0.87
C VAL A 200 9.53 -1.67 0.56
N VAL A 201 10.20 -0.54 0.74
CA VAL A 201 10.57 0.02 2.03
C VAL A 201 9.95 1.41 2.13
N TYR A 202 9.17 1.65 3.19
CA TYR A 202 8.78 3.00 3.55
C TYR A 202 9.69 3.50 4.66
N ARG A 203 10.26 4.68 4.46
CA ARG A 203 11.17 5.29 5.42
C ARG A 203 10.81 6.75 5.63
N ASN A 204 10.77 7.17 6.88
CA ASN A 204 10.71 8.58 7.24
C ASN A 204 11.60 8.85 8.45
N THR A 205 12.50 9.81 8.32
CA THR A 205 13.47 10.18 9.37
C THR A 205 13.10 11.47 10.09
N GLY A 206 12.14 12.24 9.57
CA GLY A 206 11.71 13.51 10.15
C GLY A 206 10.25 13.47 10.63
N ARG A 207 9.99 13.97 11.84
CA ARG A 207 8.60 14.12 12.34
C ARG A 207 7.91 15.35 11.76
N GLY A 208 8.67 16.44 11.61
CA GLY A 208 8.22 17.75 11.15
C GLY A 208 6.99 18.31 11.89
N ALA A 209 6.50 19.46 11.43
CA ALA A 209 5.24 20.07 11.86
C ALA A 209 4.25 20.15 10.68
N LEU A 210 2.94 20.17 10.95
CA LEU A 210 1.91 20.36 9.92
C LEU A 210 1.67 21.86 9.68
N SER A 211 1.51 22.26 8.42
CA SER A 211 1.18 23.63 8.00
C SER A 211 -0.35 23.90 8.08
N PRO A 212 -0.83 25.14 8.34
CA PRO A 212 -0.10 26.39 8.52
C PRO A 212 0.45 26.59 9.94
N VAL A 213 1.72 26.99 10.00
CA VAL A 213 2.31 27.58 11.20
C VAL A 213 1.90 29.05 11.21
N THR A 214 0.97 29.44 12.07
CA THR A 214 0.46 30.81 12.08
C THR A 214 1.46 31.86 12.57
N ASN A 215 2.59 31.49 13.17
CA ASN A 215 3.50 32.46 13.80
C ASN A 215 4.97 32.15 13.46
N GLN A 216 5.82 33.16 13.28
CA GLN A 216 7.27 33.10 12.95
C GLN A 216 8.18 32.37 13.97
N LEU A 217 7.63 31.45 14.75
CA LEU A 217 8.35 30.59 15.69
C LEU A 217 8.11 29.15 15.23
N THR A 218 9.19 28.46 14.87
CA THR A 218 9.18 27.03 14.58
C THR A 218 8.33 26.32 15.63
N PRO A 219 7.23 25.62 15.27
CA PRO A 219 6.46 24.87 16.26
C PRO A 219 7.38 23.80 16.82
N THR A 220 7.86 24.02 18.03
CA THR A 220 8.54 22.97 18.77
C THR A 220 7.45 21.97 19.12
N PRO A 221 7.56 20.69 18.73
CA PRO A 221 6.61 19.67 19.14
C PRO A 221 6.42 19.76 20.65
N VAL A 222 5.17 19.91 21.14
CA VAL A 222 4.91 20.01 22.59
C VAL A 222 5.25 18.68 23.27
N PHE A 223 5.18 17.59 22.51
CA PHE A 223 5.72 16.28 22.89
C PHE A 223 6.60 15.73 21.77
N ALA A 224 7.62 14.94 22.14
CA ALA A 224 8.62 14.37 21.22
C ALA A 224 8.03 13.44 20.14
N ASP A 225 6.78 13.02 20.32
CA ASP A 225 6.01 12.09 19.50
C ASP A 225 4.97 12.77 18.60
N GLN A 226 4.80 14.10 18.69
CA GLN A 226 3.93 14.84 17.77
C GLN A 226 4.53 14.90 16.36
N GLY A 227 3.67 14.76 15.34
CA GLY A 227 4.04 14.88 13.93
C GLY A 227 3.81 13.62 13.11
N VAL A 228 4.53 13.51 11.99
CA VAL A 228 4.48 12.38 11.07
C VAL A 228 5.17 11.16 11.69
N TRP A 229 4.67 9.97 11.37
CA TRP A 229 5.33 8.70 11.70
C TRP A 229 6.79 8.71 11.25
N THR A 230 7.68 8.23 12.12
CA THR A 230 9.10 8.07 11.81
C THR A 230 9.53 6.64 12.06
N GLY A 231 10.48 6.19 11.26
CA GLY A 231 10.97 4.83 11.27
C GLY A 231 11.14 4.27 9.87
N GLN A 232 11.29 2.96 9.82
CA GLN A 232 11.41 2.22 8.59
C GLN A 232 10.56 0.96 8.68
N SER A 233 9.72 0.73 7.67
CA SER A 233 8.93 -0.50 7.54
C SER A 233 9.21 -1.12 6.18
N ARG A 234 9.25 -2.45 6.14
CA ARG A 234 9.64 -3.24 4.98
C ARG A 234 8.52 -4.21 4.65
N SER A 235 8.20 -4.33 3.36
CA SER A 235 7.17 -5.24 2.88
C SER A 235 7.59 -6.70 2.94
N ASN A 236 6.62 -7.60 2.71
CA ASN A 236 6.90 -8.95 2.24
C ASN A 236 7.74 -8.94 0.95
N GLU A 237 8.42 -10.04 0.68
CA GLU A 237 9.13 -10.24 -0.57
C GLU A 237 8.17 -10.78 -1.64
N LEU A 238 8.32 -10.30 -2.87
CA LEU A 238 7.56 -10.78 -4.01
C LEU A 238 8.52 -11.15 -5.14
N LEU A 239 8.30 -12.32 -5.73
CA LEU A 239 9.02 -12.72 -6.93
C LEU A 239 8.23 -12.27 -8.15
N ILE A 240 8.91 -11.58 -9.07
CA ILE A 240 8.36 -11.19 -10.36
C ILE A 240 9.23 -11.75 -11.48
N ASN A 241 8.62 -12.08 -12.60
CA ASN A 241 9.30 -12.54 -13.80
C ASN A 241 9.11 -11.52 -14.92
N ILE A 242 10.23 -11.07 -15.48
CA ILE A 242 10.26 -10.19 -16.65
C ILE A 242 10.70 -11.06 -17.83
N GLY A 243 9.82 -11.28 -18.80
CA GLY A 243 10.11 -12.23 -19.87
C GLY A 243 9.25 -12.06 -21.09
N VAL A 244 9.31 -13.03 -22.00
CA VAL A 244 8.34 -13.13 -23.08
C VAL A 244 7.07 -13.70 -22.47
N GLN A 245 5.94 -13.01 -22.64
CA GLN A 245 4.65 -13.49 -22.15
C GLN A 245 4.39 -14.85 -22.81
N SER A 246 4.40 -15.94 -22.04
CA SER A 246 3.83 -17.19 -22.52
C SER A 246 2.34 -16.92 -22.65
N GLY A 247 1.83 -16.93 -23.88
CA GLY A 247 0.41 -16.78 -24.13
C GLY A 247 -0.40 -17.84 -23.36
N PRO A 248 -1.71 -17.60 -23.14
CA PRO A 248 -2.60 -18.58 -22.54
C PRO A 248 -2.64 -19.90 -23.32
#